data_AF-K0JPW2-F1
#
_entry.id   AF-K0JPW2-F1
#
_cell.length_a   1.000
_cell.length_b   1.000
_cell.length_c   1.000
_cell.angle_alpha   90.00
_cell.angle_beta   90.00
_cell.angle_gamma   90.00
#
_symmetry.space_group_name_H-M   'P 1'
#
loop_
_entity.id
_entity.type
_entity.pdbx_description
1 polymer ?
#
loop_
_entity_poly.entity_id
_entity_poly.type
_entity_poly.pdbx_seq_one_letter_code
_entity_poly.pdbx_strand_id
1 'polypeptide(L)'
;MATVDMARMVAAQLGVLVTVGALPIPADGVRLSDRPVPVCDETGEVALWRYPAGDGYVDVAARPCLGAPLVAVVPEGRLEPARPVARPTASAAARIANEERYRQRVQDLTHLAQVLKVTEPVVRRFDRGLVEEVLRPRVDTQELRLCGRPFRQETAQWATAACVQVVLDFYRYLYDQERLAEELGLGTEEFPVSGDEHDVAPALETLTGKALTAELTSTPTFAEYRSEVREHRPSISFVPGHARVVTGYTRMSSLRLIGASFAGLLVQDPWDGGARWENYDATTFVGTCTARVNLVP
;
A
#
# COMPACT_ATOMS: atom_id res chain seq x y z
N MET A 1 16.29 18.11 7.90
CA MET A 1 15.02 18.33 8.62
C MET A 1 14.95 17.33 9.76
N ALA A 2 14.66 17.77 10.98
CA ALA A 2 14.64 16.86 12.13
C ALA A 2 13.50 15.84 11.99
N THR A 3 13.69 14.62 12.50
CA THR A 3 12.66 13.55 12.52
C THR A 3 11.35 14.02 13.15
N VAL A 4 11.44 14.84 14.19
CA VAL A 4 10.29 15.46 14.90
C VAL A 4 9.46 16.38 14.00
N ASP A 5 10.09 17.18 13.12
CA ASP A 5 9.36 18.03 12.18
C ASP A 5 8.59 17.21 11.14
N MET A 6 9.17 16.09 10.70
CA MET A 6 8.50 15.18 9.78
C MET A 6 7.29 14.50 10.42
N ALA A 7 7.44 13.98 11.64
CA ALA A 7 6.34 13.36 12.37
C ALA A 7 5.17 14.35 12.57
N ARG A 8 5.45 15.62 12.86
CA ARG A 8 4.44 16.68 12.96
C ARG A 8 3.67 16.89 11.65
N MET A 9 4.39 16.95 10.53
CA MET A 9 3.77 17.12 9.19
C MET A 9 2.92 15.91 8.79
N VAL A 10 3.43 14.70 9.03
CA VAL A 10 2.69 13.46 8.78
C VAL A 10 1.45 13.37 9.67
N ALA A 11 1.55 13.75 10.94
CA ALA A 11 0.40 13.81 11.84
C ALA A 11 -0.68 14.79 11.36
N ALA A 12 -0.30 15.95 10.83
CA ALA A 12 -1.22 16.90 10.22
C ALA A 12 -1.91 16.30 8.98
N GLN A 13 -1.16 15.64 8.10
CA GLN A 13 -1.71 14.97 6.93
C GLN A 13 -2.72 13.88 7.32
N LEU A 14 -2.33 13.01 8.25
CA LEU A 14 -3.19 11.95 8.76
C LEU A 14 -4.47 12.52 9.36
N GLY A 15 -4.36 13.56 10.19
CA GLY A 15 -5.53 14.21 10.78
C GLY A 15 -6.53 14.69 9.72
N VAL A 16 -6.06 15.28 8.61
CA VAL A 16 -6.93 15.64 7.48
C VAL A 16 -7.54 14.41 6.83
N LEU A 17 -6.71 13.42 6.44
CA LEU A 17 -7.17 12.20 5.77
C LEU A 17 -8.27 11.48 6.56
N VAL A 18 -8.13 11.47 7.89
CA VAL A 18 -9.09 10.84 8.80
C VAL A 18 -10.35 11.68 8.95
N THR A 19 -10.21 13.00 9.07
CA THR A 19 -11.35 13.94 9.16
C THR A 19 -12.28 13.81 7.95
N VAL A 20 -11.70 13.61 6.77
CA VAL A 20 -12.45 13.52 5.50
C VAL A 20 -12.88 12.10 5.16
N GLY A 21 -12.49 11.11 5.97
CA GLY A 21 -12.81 9.70 5.71
C GLY A 21 -12.02 9.07 4.57
N ALA A 22 -10.86 9.63 4.21
CA ALA A 22 -9.96 9.05 3.22
C ALA A 22 -9.12 7.90 3.78
N LEU A 23 -8.91 7.82 5.10
CA LEU A 23 -8.33 6.65 5.74
C LEU A 23 -9.26 6.18 6.87
N PRO A 24 -9.38 4.86 7.09
CA PRO A 24 -10.06 4.37 8.27
C PRO A 24 -9.31 4.85 9.51
N ILE A 25 -10.08 5.20 10.51
CA ILE A 25 -9.73 6.00 11.69
C ILE A 25 -8.52 5.41 12.43
N PRO A 26 -7.33 6.04 12.40
CA PRO A 26 -6.44 6.05 13.54
C PRO A 26 -7.19 6.69 14.70
N ALA A 27 -7.08 6.14 15.91
CA ALA A 27 -7.72 6.73 17.07
C ALA A 27 -7.37 8.22 17.19
N ASP A 28 -8.37 9.04 17.53
CA ASP A 28 -8.15 10.47 17.68
C ASP A 28 -7.23 10.74 18.87
N GLY A 29 -6.27 11.64 18.70
CA GLY A 29 -5.25 11.93 19.71
C GLY A 29 -4.06 10.96 19.73
N VAL A 30 -3.93 10.06 18.75
CA VAL A 30 -2.76 9.16 18.65
C VAL A 30 -1.49 9.97 18.43
N ARG A 31 -0.54 9.85 19.36
CA ARG A 31 0.80 10.45 19.25
C ARG A 31 1.71 9.53 18.45
N LEU A 32 2.36 10.07 17.43
CA LEU A 32 3.47 9.38 16.76
C LEU A 32 4.69 9.44 17.70
N SER A 33 5.29 8.28 17.97
CA SER A 33 6.46 8.15 18.86
C SER A 33 7.57 9.15 18.52
N ASP A 34 8.21 9.73 19.52
CA ASP A 34 9.45 10.52 19.37
C ASP A 34 10.67 9.63 19.05
N ARG A 35 10.52 8.31 19.22
CA ARG A 35 11.51 7.27 18.92
C ARG A 35 11.00 6.36 17.81
N PRO A 36 11.11 6.75 16.53
CA PRO A 36 10.78 5.86 15.43
C PRO A 36 11.78 4.70 15.34
N VAL A 37 11.31 3.56 14.86
CA VAL A 37 12.15 2.39 14.56
C VAL A 37 12.68 2.53 13.13
N PRO A 38 14.00 2.44 12.88
CA PRO A 38 14.53 2.43 11.53
C PRO A 38 14.13 1.13 10.82
N VAL A 39 13.66 1.27 9.59
CA VAL A 39 13.46 0.15 8.67
C VAL A 39 14.52 0.27 7.59
N CYS A 40 15.45 -0.70 7.56
CA CYS A 40 16.54 -0.68 6.59
C CYS A 40 16.13 -1.32 5.25
N ASP A 41 16.88 -1.03 4.19
CA ASP A 41 16.83 -1.78 2.94
C ASP A 41 17.79 -2.98 2.96
N GLU A 42 17.89 -3.75 1.87
CA GLU A 42 18.79 -4.91 1.79
C GLU A 42 20.29 -4.55 1.94
N THR A 43 20.66 -3.28 1.85
CA THR A 43 22.03 -2.79 2.06
C THR A 43 22.31 -2.39 3.50
N GLY A 44 21.28 -2.38 4.36
CA GLY A 44 21.35 -1.91 5.74
C GLY A 44 21.16 -0.39 5.90
N GLU A 45 20.94 0.36 4.81
CA GLU A 45 20.61 1.78 4.87
C GLU A 45 19.17 1.99 5.33
N VAL A 46 18.89 3.03 6.13
CA VAL A 46 17.51 3.33 6.55
C VAL A 46 16.68 3.80 5.35
N ALA A 47 15.66 3.03 5.01
CA ALA A 47 14.70 3.33 3.95
C ALA A 47 13.47 4.08 4.50
N LEU A 48 12.97 3.64 5.66
CA LEU A 48 11.78 4.21 6.31
C LEU A 48 12.03 4.43 7.81
N TRP A 49 11.28 5.36 8.37
CA TRP A 49 11.09 5.52 9.81
C TRP A 49 9.69 5.04 10.16
N ARG A 50 9.62 3.99 10.99
CA ARG A 50 8.37 3.43 11.48
C ARG A 50 8.00 4.06 12.81
N TYR A 51 6.89 4.77 12.84
CA TYR A 51 6.35 5.41 14.03
C TYR A 51 5.22 4.55 14.61
N PRO A 52 5.38 3.99 15.82
CA PRO A 52 4.27 3.44 16.58
C PRO A 52 3.12 4.44 16.68
N ALA A 53 1.90 3.98 16.46
CA ALA A 53 0.69 4.80 16.41
C ALA A 53 -0.54 3.98 16.85
N GLY A 54 -0.86 4.04 18.16
CA GLY A 54 -1.94 3.22 18.72
C GLY A 54 -1.58 1.73 18.67
N ASP A 55 -2.51 0.90 18.18
CA ASP A 55 -2.33 -0.55 17.99
C ASP A 55 -1.60 -0.92 16.69
N GLY A 56 -1.13 0.08 15.94
CA GLY A 56 -0.43 -0.10 14.69
C GLY A 56 0.74 0.88 14.54
N TYR A 57 1.02 1.26 13.30
CA TYR A 57 2.16 2.12 12.98
C TYR A 57 1.99 2.91 11.68
N VAL A 58 2.83 3.92 11.53
CA VAL A 58 2.93 4.77 10.34
C VAL A 58 4.35 4.70 9.81
N ASP A 59 4.50 4.37 8.53
CA ASP A 59 5.79 4.37 7.85
C ASP A 59 5.99 5.71 7.12
N VAL A 60 7.12 6.34 7.41
CA VAL A 60 7.51 7.64 6.87
C VAL A 60 8.81 7.48 6.10
N ALA A 61 8.91 8.08 4.92
CA ALA A 61 10.10 8.00 4.10
C ALA A 61 11.31 8.59 4.83
N ALA A 62 12.40 7.83 4.92
CA ALA A 62 13.70 8.34 5.35
C ALA A 62 14.43 9.06 4.21
N ARG A 63 14.05 8.79 2.95
CA ARG A 63 14.74 9.24 1.75
C ARG A 63 13.78 9.91 0.75
N PRO A 64 14.17 11.04 0.13
CA PRO A 64 13.35 11.72 -0.87
C PRO A 64 13.04 10.90 -2.13
N CYS A 65 13.86 9.89 -2.45
CA CYS A 65 13.67 9.05 -3.64
C CYS A 65 12.39 8.21 -3.62
N LEU A 66 11.68 8.16 -2.48
CA LEU A 66 10.35 7.56 -2.36
C LEU A 66 9.22 8.50 -2.80
N GLY A 67 9.47 9.76 -3.14
CA GLY A 67 8.43 10.61 -3.76
C GLY A 67 7.37 11.19 -2.80
N ALA A 68 7.18 10.61 -1.60
CA ALA A 68 6.25 11.12 -0.60
C ALA A 68 6.75 10.92 0.84
N PRO A 69 6.44 11.85 1.77
CA PRO A 69 6.73 11.66 3.19
C PRO A 69 5.95 10.53 3.85
N LEU A 70 4.62 10.50 3.73
CA LEU A 70 3.79 9.41 4.23
C LEU A 70 3.84 8.22 3.24
N VAL A 71 4.35 7.08 3.70
CA VAL A 71 4.53 5.87 2.87
C VAL A 71 3.41 4.87 3.12
N ALA A 72 3.13 4.54 4.39
CA ALA A 72 2.05 3.62 4.73
C ALA A 72 1.44 3.91 6.10
N VAL A 73 0.20 3.45 6.29
CA VAL A 73 -0.52 3.46 7.56
C VAL A 73 -1.04 2.05 7.81
N VAL A 74 -0.72 1.49 8.97
CA VAL A 74 -1.18 0.19 9.44
C VAL A 74 -2.01 0.44 10.70
N PRO A 75 -3.35 0.40 10.63
CA PRO A 75 -4.20 0.73 11.78
C PRO A 75 -4.03 -0.24 12.95
N GLU A 76 -3.88 -1.52 12.64
CA GLU A 76 -3.68 -2.61 13.60
C GLU A 76 -2.54 -3.48 13.06
N GLY A 77 -1.46 -3.62 13.84
CA GLY A 77 -0.30 -4.36 13.37
C GLY A 77 0.82 -4.43 14.39
N ARG A 78 1.53 -5.56 14.41
CA ARG A 78 2.66 -5.72 15.30
C ARG A 78 3.86 -4.96 14.76
N LEU A 79 4.59 -4.30 15.68
CA LEU A 79 5.94 -3.80 15.43
C LEU A 79 6.93 -4.98 15.41
N GLU A 80 6.78 -5.89 14.46
CA GLU A 80 7.77 -6.94 14.22
C GLU A 80 9.05 -6.33 13.64
N PRO A 81 10.23 -6.95 13.82
CA PRO A 81 11.48 -6.45 13.23
C PRO A 81 11.27 -6.26 11.73
N ALA A 82 11.40 -5.02 11.29
CA ALA A 82 11.04 -4.66 9.93
C ALA A 82 11.94 -5.40 8.95
N ARG A 83 11.32 -6.14 8.01
CA ARG A 83 12.05 -6.75 6.89
C ARG A 83 12.80 -5.66 6.13
N PRO A 84 13.98 -5.96 5.58
CA PRO A 84 14.60 -5.12 4.58
C PRO A 84 13.58 -4.70 3.53
N VAL A 85 13.32 -3.41 3.41
CA VAL A 85 12.48 -2.87 2.34
C VAL A 85 13.30 -2.93 1.08
N ALA A 86 12.80 -3.63 0.06
CA ALA A 86 13.50 -3.71 -1.20
C ALA A 86 13.84 -2.30 -1.70
N ARG A 87 15.11 -2.08 -2.05
CA ARG A 87 15.55 -0.78 -2.51
C ARG A 87 14.76 -0.41 -3.78
N PRO A 88 14.26 0.83 -3.88
CA PRO A 88 13.62 1.29 -5.11
C PRO A 88 14.60 1.16 -6.29
N THR A 89 14.30 0.28 -7.24
CA THR A 89 15.05 0.09 -8.49
C THR A 89 14.66 1.14 -9.55
N ALA A 90 14.45 2.38 -9.12
CA ALA A 90 14.05 3.46 -9.99
C ALA A 90 15.22 3.93 -10.86
N SER A 91 14.94 4.22 -12.13
CA SER A 91 15.91 4.86 -13.03
C SER A 91 16.38 6.21 -12.46
N ALA A 92 17.53 6.71 -12.93
CA ALA A 92 18.04 8.01 -12.49
C ALA A 92 17.03 9.15 -12.70
N ALA A 93 16.32 9.14 -13.84
CA ALA A 93 15.27 10.10 -14.14
C ALA A 93 14.07 9.98 -13.17
N ALA A 94 13.62 8.74 -12.89
CA ALA A 94 12.54 8.50 -11.94
C ALA A 94 12.91 8.93 -10.52
N ARG A 95 14.18 8.74 -10.12
CA ARG A 95 14.71 9.23 -8.85
C ARG A 95 14.64 10.76 -8.76
N ILE A 96 15.11 11.49 -9.77
CA ILE A 96 15.06 12.96 -9.79
C ILE A 96 13.61 13.44 -9.66
N ALA A 97 12.69 12.88 -10.45
CA ALA A 97 11.27 13.21 -10.38
C ALA A 97 10.66 12.90 -8.99
N ASN A 98 11.04 11.77 -8.37
CA ASN A 98 10.62 11.44 -7.01
C ASN A 98 11.13 12.47 -6.00
N GLU A 99 12.40 12.85 -6.07
CA GLU A 99 12.95 13.83 -5.15
C GLU A 99 12.28 15.20 -5.28
N GLU A 100 11.95 15.63 -6.49
CA GLU A 100 11.20 16.87 -6.73
C GLU A 100 9.79 16.81 -6.14
N ARG A 101 9.05 15.72 -6.41
CA ARG A 101 7.73 15.49 -5.81
C ARG A 101 7.78 15.47 -4.29
N TYR A 102 8.78 14.80 -3.73
CA TYR A 102 8.97 14.74 -2.29
C TYR A 102 9.21 16.13 -1.70
N ARG A 103 10.09 16.94 -2.31
CA ARG A 103 10.36 18.32 -1.85
C ARG A 103 9.10 19.18 -1.88
N GLN A 104 8.32 19.09 -2.97
CA GLN A 104 7.04 19.79 -3.07
C GLN A 104 6.08 19.36 -1.97
N ARG A 105 5.91 18.05 -1.75
CA ARG A 105 5.04 17.53 -0.68
C ARG A 105 5.47 17.96 0.71
N VAL A 106 6.77 18.02 0.99
CA VAL A 106 7.26 18.53 2.27
C VAL A 106 6.88 20.00 2.47
N GLN A 107 6.97 20.84 1.43
CA GLN A 107 6.53 22.24 1.50
C GLN A 107 5.02 22.33 1.74
N ASP A 108 4.24 21.58 0.98
CA ASP A 108 2.78 21.50 1.10
C ASP A 108 2.35 21.08 2.51
N LEU A 109 2.96 20.02 3.05
CA LEU A 109 2.66 19.53 4.41
C LEU A 109 3.15 20.47 5.51
N THR A 110 4.25 21.20 5.29
CA THR A 110 4.70 22.26 6.20
C THR A 110 3.64 23.34 6.30
N HIS A 111 3.13 23.81 5.15
CA HIS A 111 2.08 24.80 5.09
C HIS A 111 0.78 24.29 5.73
N LEU A 112 0.41 23.02 5.45
CA LEU A 112 -0.75 22.37 6.08
C LEU A 112 -0.66 22.38 7.61
N ALA A 113 0.47 21.95 8.16
CA ALA A 113 0.69 21.91 9.60
C ALA A 113 0.59 23.31 10.23
N GLN A 114 1.06 24.35 9.54
CA GLN A 114 0.93 25.75 9.98
C GLN A 114 -0.52 26.22 9.98
N VAL A 115 -1.26 25.99 8.89
CA VAL A 115 -2.68 26.38 8.75
C VAL A 115 -3.52 25.70 9.83
N LEU A 116 -3.27 24.42 10.08
CA LEU A 116 -3.97 23.62 11.09
C LEU A 116 -3.42 23.80 12.52
N LYS A 117 -2.38 24.64 12.69
CA LYS A 117 -1.72 24.90 13.98
C LYS A 117 -1.28 23.63 14.71
N VAL A 118 -0.82 22.64 13.96
CA VAL A 118 -0.29 21.38 14.51
C VAL A 118 1.10 21.66 15.05
N THR A 119 1.24 21.73 16.37
CA THR A 119 2.53 21.99 17.06
C THR A 119 3.22 20.72 17.54
N GLU A 120 2.49 19.60 17.62
CA GLU A 120 2.94 18.32 18.14
C GLU A 120 2.66 17.19 17.14
N PRO A 121 3.41 16.08 17.15
CA PRO A 121 3.18 14.92 16.29
C PRO A 121 2.00 14.08 16.79
N VAL A 122 0.83 14.69 16.91
CA VAL A 122 -0.41 14.05 17.36
C VAL A 122 -1.42 14.07 16.23
N VAL A 123 -1.87 12.89 15.82
CA VAL A 123 -2.96 12.72 14.84
C VAL A 123 -4.24 13.16 15.52
N ARG A 124 -4.85 14.25 15.03
CA ARG A 124 -6.11 14.77 15.53
C ARG A 124 -7.12 14.87 14.42
N ARG A 125 -8.38 14.55 14.72
CA ARG A 125 -9.49 14.97 13.88
C ARG A 125 -9.66 16.48 14.00
N PHE A 126 -9.88 17.11 12.86
CA PHE A 126 -10.18 18.52 12.78
C PHE A 126 -11.68 18.72 12.68
N ASP A 127 -12.12 19.95 12.90
CA ASP A 127 -13.49 20.32 12.57
C ASP A 127 -13.73 20.06 11.08
N ARG A 128 -14.73 19.23 10.77
CA ARG A 128 -15.01 18.82 9.39
C ARG A 128 -15.45 20.00 8.54
N GLY A 129 -16.21 20.93 9.12
CA GLY A 129 -16.62 22.18 8.46
C GLY A 129 -15.41 23.01 8.05
N LEU A 130 -14.44 23.19 8.95
CA LEU A 130 -13.18 23.87 8.66
C LEU A 130 -12.41 23.17 7.53
N VAL A 131 -12.25 21.85 7.60
CA VAL A 131 -11.52 21.10 6.56
C VAL A 131 -12.25 21.16 5.21
N GLU A 132 -13.56 20.96 5.18
CA GLU A 132 -14.35 20.99 3.96
C GLU A 132 -14.48 22.41 3.39
N GLU A 133 -14.58 23.45 4.22
CA GLU A 133 -14.68 24.84 3.77
C GLU A 133 -13.35 25.36 3.23
N VAL A 134 -12.27 25.13 3.97
CA VAL A 134 -10.92 25.63 3.64
C VAL A 134 -10.28 24.77 2.54
N LEU A 135 -10.37 23.44 2.65
CA LEU A 135 -9.63 22.53 1.79
C LEU A 135 -10.48 21.92 0.65
N ARG A 136 -11.81 21.88 0.81
CA ARG A 136 -12.79 21.33 -0.14
C ARG A 136 -12.38 20.00 -0.77
N PRO A 137 -11.98 18.99 0.03
CA PRO A 137 -11.54 17.71 -0.50
C PRO A 137 -12.71 16.94 -1.10
N ARG A 138 -12.47 16.27 -2.24
CA ARG A 138 -13.31 15.17 -2.70
C ARG A 138 -12.63 13.87 -2.34
N VAL A 139 -13.37 13.01 -1.65
CA VAL A 139 -12.91 11.69 -1.23
C VAL A 139 -13.67 10.64 -2.03
N ASP A 140 -12.92 9.68 -2.55
CA ASP A 140 -13.41 8.53 -3.31
C ASP A 140 -12.72 7.32 -2.70
N THR A 141 -13.46 6.48 -1.98
CA THR A 141 -12.90 5.34 -1.24
C THR A 141 -13.83 4.13 -1.33
N GLN A 142 -13.23 2.95 -1.43
CA GLN A 142 -13.93 1.67 -1.43
C GLN A 142 -13.00 0.58 -0.92
N GLU A 143 -13.57 -0.37 -0.19
CA GLU A 143 -12.88 -1.56 0.31
C GLU A 143 -13.67 -2.81 -0.09
N LEU A 144 -12.95 -3.88 -0.36
CA LEU A 144 -13.43 -5.22 -0.61
C LEU A 144 -13.20 -6.05 0.64
N ARG A 145 -14.22 -6.80 1.04
CA ARG A 145 -14.04 -7.86 2.03
C ARG A 145 -13.62 -9.11 1.29
N LEU A 146 -12.40 -9.58 1.57
CA LEU A 146 -12.00 -10.91 1.12
C LEU A 146 -12.89 -11.95 1.80
N CYS A 147 -13.46 -12.84 0.99
CA CYS A 147 -14.22 -13.98 1.48
C CYS A 147 -13.23 -15.12 1.77
N GLY A 148 -13.40 -15.82 2.89
CA GLY A 148 -12.73 -17.11 3.11
C GLY A 148 -11.66 -17.14 4.19
N ARG A 149 -10.59 -17.87 3.93
CA ARG A 149 -9.54 -18.24 4.88
C ARG A 149 -8.65 -17.04 5.25
N PRO A 150 -7.95 -17.09 6.40
CA PRO A 150 -6.91 -16.11 6.72
C PRO A 150 -5.88 -16.05 5.59
N PHE A 151 -5.63 -14.86 5.09
CA PHE A 151 -4.67 -14.63 4.02
C PHE A 151 -3.24 -14.66 4.59
N ARG A 152 -2.53 -15.78 4.38
CA ARG A 152 -1.13 -15.93 4.79
C ARG A 152 -0.40 -16.88 3.84
N GLN A 153 0.86 -16.59 3.54
CA GLN A 153 1.73 -17.54 2.83
C GLN A 153 2.17 -18.69 3.75
N GLU A 154 2.23 -19.91 3.20
CA GLU A 154 2.63 -21.13 3.93
C GLU A 154 4.16 -21.23 4.07
N THR A 155 4.91 -20.66 3.13
CA THR A 155 6.37 -20.55 3.19
C THR A 155 6.84 -19.10 3.08
N ALA A 156 8.10 -18.84 3.39
CA ALA A 156 8.72 -17.52 3.22
C ALA A 156 8.76 -17.04 1.74
N GLN A 157 8.61 -17.92 0.75
CA GLN A 157 8.74 -17.55 -0.67
C GLN A 157 7.43 -17.59 -1.45
N TRP A 158 6.37 -18.13 -0.87
CA TRP A 158 5.09 -18.39 -1.56
C TRP A 158 4.09 -17.24 -1.50
N ALA A 159 4.58 -16.00 -1.46
CA ALA A 159 3.74 -14.80 -1.53
C ALA A 159 2.85 -14.82 -2.79
N THR A 160 3.42 -15.24 -3.93
CA THR A 160 2.71 -15.34 -5.21
C THR A 160 1.60 -16.39 -5.16
N ALA A 161 1.85 -17.59 -4.63
CA ALA A 161 0.82 -18.61 -4.46
C ALA A 161 -0.30 -18.15 -3.53
N ALA A 162 0.02 -17.50 -2.41
CA ALA A 162 -0.98 -16.94 -1.51
C ALA A 162 -1.87 -15.90 -2.22
N CYS A 163 -1.27 -15.00 -3.03
CA CYS A 163 -2.04 -13.99 -3.77
C CYS A 163 -2.93 -14.62 -4.85
N VAL A 164 -2.42 -15.62 -5.58
CA VAL A 164 -3.19 -16.39 -6.56
C VAL A 164 -4.35 -17.13 -5.90
N GLN A 165 -4.13 -17.72 -4.71
CA GLN A 165 -5.16 -18.36 -3.92
C GLN A 165 -6.33 -17.42 -3.63
N VAL A 166 -6.06 -16.17 -3.21
CA VAL A 166 -7.13 -15.18 -2.96
C VAL A 166 -7.93 -14.85 -4.20
N VAL A 167 -7.27 -14.66 -5.35
CA VAL A 167 -7.95 -14.36 -6.61
C VAL A 167 -8.82 -15.54 -7.05
N LEU A 168 -8.31 -16.77 -6.96
CA LEU A 168 -9.06 -17.97 -7.32
C LEU A 168 -10.20 -18.26 -6.34
N ASP A 169 -9.99 -18.09 -5.03
CA ASP A 169 -11.02 -18.22 -3.99
C ASP A 169 -12.17 -17.23 -4.22
N PHE A 170 -11.88 -16.00 -4.64
CA PHE A 170 -12.89 -15.02 -5.02
C PHE A 170 -13.80 -15.54 -6.14
N TYR A 171 -13.23 -16.24 -7.13
CA TYR A 171 -13.95 -16.90 -8.20
C TYR A 171 -14.42 -18.32 -7.88
N ARG A 172 -14.27 -18.77 -6.62
CA ARG A 172 -14.64 -20.10 -6.10
C ARG A 172 -13.86 -21.26 -6.71
N TYR A 173 -12.68 -21.00 -7.25
CA TYR A 173 -11.70 -22.03 -7.62
C TYR A 173 -10.79 -22.29 -6.42
N LEU A 174 -11.03 -23.38 -5.71
CA LEU A 174 -10.37 -23.65 -4.44
C LEU A 174 -9.11 -24.50 -4.66
N TYR A 175 -7.95 -23.92 -4.43
CA TYR A 175 -6.64 -24.60 -4.44
C TYR A 175 -5.88 -24.29 -3.15
N ASP A 176 -5.07 -25.24 -2.68
CA ASP A 176 -4.06 -24.99 -1.63
C ASP A 176 -2.78 -24.40 -2.23
N GLN A 177 -1.88 -23.88 -1.38
CA GLN A 177 -0.67 -23.23 -1.89
C GLN A 177 0.35 -24.24 -2.44
N GLU A 178 0.33 -25.50 -1.99
CA GLU A 178 1.15 -26.56 -2.59
C GLU A 178 0.81 -26.80 -4.05
N ARG A 179 -0.48 -26.96 -4.40
CA ARG A 179 -0.89 -27.13 -5.80
C ARG A 179 -0.61 -25.89 -6.63
N LEU A 180 -0.79 -24.69 -6.05
CA LEU A 180 -0.45 -23.44 -6.73
C LEU A 180 1.06 -23.28 -6.92
N ALA A 181 1.87 -23.71 -5.95
CA ALA A 181 3.32 -23.72 -6.05
C ALA A 181 3.80 -24.66 -7.16
N GLU A 182 3.18 -25.83 -7.32
CA GLU A 182 3.47 -26.72 -8.46
C GLU A 182 3.18 -26.04 -9.80
N GLU A 183 2.01 -25.41 -9.94
CA GLU A 183 1.60 -24.72 -11.17
C GLU A 183 2.50 -23.51 -11.50
N LEU A 184 2.91 -22.76 -10.47
CA LEU A 184 3.74 -21.56 -10.58
C LEU A 184 5.25 -21.85 -10.52
N GLY A 185 5.67 -23.11 -10.41
CA GLY A 185 7.08 -23.49 -10.34
C GLY A 185 7.82 -23.00 -9.08
N LEU A 186 7.13 -22.87 -7.95
CA LEU A 186 7.66 -22.30 -6.69
C LEU A 186 8.39 -23.32 -5.80
N GLY A 187 8.72 -24.50 -6.34
CA GLY A 187 9.34 -25.59 -5.58
C GLY A 187 8.36 -26.27 -4.62
N THR A 188 8.90 -26.82 -3.52
CA THR A 188 8.13 -27.51 -2.47
C THR A 188 8.24 -26.75 -1.14
N GLU A 189 7.47 -27.14 -0.12
CA GLU A 189 7.61 -26.53 1.20
C GLU A 189 9.03 -26.67 1.78
N GLU A 190 9.68 -27.81 1.53
CA GLU A 190 11.05 -28.09 1.98
C GLU A 190 12.10 -27.27 1.20
N PHE A 191 11.85 -27.01 -0.08
CA PHE A 191 12.77 -26.29 -0.97
C PHE A 191 12.03 -25.20 -1.77
N PRO A 192 11.54 -24.14 -1.10
CA PRO A 192 10.69 -23.16 -1.73
C PRO A 192 11.52 -22.15 -2.54
N VAL A 193 10.95 -21.69 -3.66
CA VAL A 193 11.55 -20.71 -4.57
C VAL A 193 10.56 -19.54 -4.75
N SER A 194 11.08 -18.32 -4.90
CA SER A 194 10.26 -17.14 -5.19
C SER A 194 9.69 -17.22 -6.61
N GLY A 195 8.45 -16.76 -6.80
CA GLY A 195 7.80 -16.77 -8.11
C GLY A 195 8.15 -15.58 -8.98
N ASP A 196 7.97 -15.74 -10.29
CA ASP A 196 8.00 -14.68 -11.30
C ASP A 196 6.57 -14.16 -11.54
N GLU A 197 6.37 -12.85 -11.59
CA GLU A 197 5.07 -12.25 -11.91
C GLU A 197 4.53 -12.66 -13.29
N HIS A 198 5.40 -13.01 -14.23
CA HIS A 198 5.04 -13.39 -15.61
C HIS A 198 4.31 -14.74 -15.67
N ASP A 199 4.49 -15.61 -14.67
CA ASP A 199 3.85 -16.93 -14.62
C ASP A 199 2.42 -16.88 -14.06
N VAL A 200 2.05 -15.77 -13.40
CA VAL A 200 0.78 -15.66 -12.68
C VAL A 200 -0.43 -15.63 -13.60
N ALA A 201 -0.41 -14.81 -14.66
CA ALA A 201 -1.52 -14.75 -15.59
C ALA A 201 -1.75 -16.09 -16.32
N PRO A 202 -0.71 -16.73 -16.92
CA PRO A 202 -0.84 -18.07 -17.49
C PRO A 202 -1.36 -19.13 -16.51
N ALA A 203 -0.90 -19.12 -15.24
CA ALA A 203 -1.35 -20.07 -14.23
C ALA A 203 -2.85 -19.88 -13.91
N LEU A 204 -3.31 -18.64 -13.72
CA LEU A 204 -4.73 -18.34 -13.49
C LEU A 204 -5.61 -18.84 -14.64
N GLU A 205 -5.19 -18.64 -15.89
CA GLU A 205 -5.92 -19.13 -17.06
C GLU A 205 -5.91 -20.66 -17.15
N THR A 206 -4.77 -21.30 -16.89
CA THR A 206 -4.64 -22.77 -16.94
C THR A 206 -5.50 -23.45 -15.88
N LEU A 207 -5.40 -23.01 -14.62
CA LEU A 207 -6.15 -23.57 -13.50
C LEU A 207 -7.67 -23.42 -13.68
N THR A 208 -8.12 -22.37 -14.36
CA THR A 208 -9.54 -22.11 -14.56
C THR A 208 -10.07 -22.66 -15.90
N GLY A 209 -9.24 -23.35 -16.68
CA GLY A 209 -9.60 -23.83 -18.02
C GLY A 209 -9.98 -22.68 -18.96
N LYS A 210 -9.34 -21.51 -18.79
CA LYS A 210 -9.63 -20.25 -19.49
C LYS A 210 -11.02 -19.68 -19.22
N ALA A 211 -11.67 -20.06 -18.11
CA ALA A 211 -12.89 -19.39 -17.66
C ALA A 211 -12.60 -17.97 -17.16
N LEU A 212 -11.39 -17.72 -16.66
CA LEU A 212 -10.86 -16.38 -16.43
C LEU A 212 -9.90 -15.99 -17.56
N THR A 213 -9.87 -14.70 -17.87
CA THR A 213 -8.78 -14.04 -18.58
C THR A 213 -7.99 -13.20 -17.59
N ALA A 214 -6.67 -13.42 -17.57
CA ALA A 214 -5.76 -12.73 -16.68
C ALA A 214 -4.82 -11.82 -17.47
N GLU A 215 -4.57 -10.63 -16.95
CA GLU A 215 -3.74 -9.61 -17.61
C GLU A 215 -2.65 -9.15 -16.63
N LEU A 216 -1.40 -9.18 -17.08
CA LEU A 216 -0.25 -8.65 -16.35
C LEU A 216 0.17 -7.30 -16.96
N THR A 217 0.15 -6.25 -16.14
CA THR A 217 0.63 -4.92 -16.52
C THR A 217 1.92 -4.61 -15.78
N SER A 218 3.01 -4.31 -16.49
CA SER A 218 4.32 -3.99 -15.90
C SER A 218 4.45 -2.54 -15.40
N THR A 219 3.52 -1.67 -15.78
CA THR A 219 3.46 -0.27 -15.33
C THR A 219 2.08 0.05 -14.75
N PRO A 220 1.70 -0.59 -13.63
CA PRO A 220 0.34 -0.52 -13.13
C PRO A 220 -0.03 0.89 -12.71
N THR A 221 -1.23 1.34 -13.05
CA THR A 221 -1.69 2.69 -12.67
C THR A 221 -2.62 2.67 -11.46
N PHE A 222 -2.69 3.76 -10.69
CA PHE A 222 -3.72 3.87 -9.64
C PHE A 222 -5.14 3.71 -10.20
N ALA A 223 -5.37 4.18 -11.43
CA ALA A 223 -6.68 4.08 -12.08
C ALA A 223 -7.09 2.63 -12.35
N GLU A 224 -6.12 1.77 -12.67
CA GLU A 224 -6.30 0.33 -12.90
C GLU A 224 -6.75 -0.38 -11.62
N TYR A 225 -6.00 -0.22 -10.52
CA TYR A 225 -6.38 -0.74 -9.21
C TYR A 225 -7.76 -0.25 -8.75
N ARG A 226 -8.02 1.06 -8.93
CA ARG A 226 -9.32 1.65 -8.61
C ARG A 226 -10.44 1.01 -9.43
N SER A 227 -10.20 0.73 -10.71
CA SER A 227 -11.20 0.14 -11.60
C SER A 227 -11.56 -1.27 -11.14
N GLU A 228 -10.58 -2.10 -10.81
CA GLU A 228 -10.83 -3.47 -10.33
C GLU A 228 -11.60 -3.48 -9.01
N VAL A 229 -11.21 -2.63 -8.04
CA VAL A 229 -11.93 -2.52 -6.76
C VAL A 229 -13.36 -2.04 -6.94
N ARG A 230 -13.62 -1.07 -7.82
CA ARG A 230 -15.00 -0.60 -8.09
C ARG A 230 -15.90 -1.68 -8.64
N GLU A 231 -15.32 -2.56 -9.44
CA GLU A 231 -15.99 -3.72 -9.99
C GLU A 231 -15.99 -4.93 -9.03
N HIS A 232 -15.63 -4.71 -7.76
CA HIS A 232 -15.60 -5.71 -6.70
C HIS A 232 -14.62 -6.86 -6.93
N ARG A 233 -13.54 -6.63 -7.68
CA ARG A 233 -12.53 -7.67 -7.97
C ARG A 233 -11.21 -7.36 -7.27
N PRO A 234 -10.58 -8.36 -6.60
CA PRO A 234 -9.22 -8.21 -6.12
C PRO A 234 -8.23 -8.23 -7.29
N SER A 235 -7.09 -7.57 -7.10
CA SER A 235 -5.97 -7.60 -8.05
C SER A 235 -4.67 -7.84 -7.31
N ILE A 236 -3.72 -8.53 -7.94
CA ILE A 236 -2.40 -8.79 -7.37
C ILE A 236 -1.49 -7.61 -7.68
N SER A 237 -0.82 -7.07 -6.67
CA SER A 237 0.21 -6.03 -6.79
C SER A 237 1.58 -6.66 -6.57
N PHE A 238 2.46 -6.49 -7.56
CA PHE A 238 3.86 -6.90 -7.45
C PHE A 238 4.74 -5.71 -7.10
N VAL A 239 5.53 -5.88 -6.06
CA VAL A 239 6.62 -4.98 -5.68
C VAL A 239 7.93 -5.76 -5.75
N PRO A 240 9.10 -5.11 -5.76
CA PRO A 240 10.36 -5.83 -5.91
C PRO A 240 10.50 -6.98 -4.89
N GLY A 241 10.56 -8.22 -5.40
CA GLY A 241 10.72 -9.43 -4.61
C GLY A 241 9.51 -9.88 -3.78
N HIS A 242 8.30 -9.33 -4.00
CA HIS A 242 7.11 -9.71 -3.23
C HIS A 242 5.79 -9.50 -3.98
N ALA A 243 4.79 -10.32 -3.67
CA ALA A 243 3.42 -10.22 -4.20
C ALA A 243 2.42 -9.97 -3.08
N ARG A 244 1.40 -9.14 -3.36
CA ARG A 244 0.38 -8.71 -2.39
C ARG A 244 -0.97 -8.58 -3.06
N VAL A 245 -2.06 -8.53 -2.30
CA VAL A 245 -3.42 -8.35 -2.88
C VAL A 245 -3.94 -6.95 -2.58
N VAL A 246 -4.38 -6.24 -3.61
CA VAL A 246 -5.09 -4.96 -3.45
C VAL A 246 -6.56 -5.24 -3.27
N THR A 247 -7.10 -4.72 -2.18
CA THR A 247 -8.49 -4.95 -1.74
C THR A 247 -9.23 -3.65 -1.50
N GLY A 248 -8.63 -2.50 -1.75
CA GLY A 248 -9.30 -1.24 -1.56
C GLY A 248 -8.50 -0.08 -2.11
N TYR A 249 -9.16 1.06 -2.22
CA TYR A 249 -8.51 2.31 -2.58
C TYR A 249 -9.12 3.47 -1.82
N THR A 250 -8.34 4.55 -1.78
CA THR A 250 -8.80 5.85 -1.36
C THR A 250 -8.11 6.93 -2.18
N ARG A 251 -8.84 7.94 -2.58
CA ARG A 251 -8.29 9.09 -3.27
C ARG A 251 -8.88 10.36 -2.69
N MET A 252 -7.99 11.25 -2.26
CA MET A 252 -8.32 12.61 -1.89
C MET A 252 -7.83 13.55 -3.01
N SER A 253 -8.73 14.33 -3.60
CA SER A 253 -8.35 15.36 -4.57
C SER A 253 -7.44 16.40 -3.92
N SER A 254 -6.57 17.03 -4.71
CA SER A 254 -5.70 18.12 -4.26
C SER A 254 -6.52 19.19 -3.52
N LEU A 255 -6.06 19.53 -2.31
CA LEU A 255 -6.65 20.59 -1.51
C LEU A 255 -6.40 21.92 -2.23
N ARG A 256 -7.45 22.71 -2.47
CA ARG A 256 -7.39 23.92 -3.32
C ARG A 256 -6.33 24.96 -2.90
N LEU A 257 -5.85 24.90 -1.66
CA LEU A 257 -4.86 25.83 -1.11
C LEU A 257 -3.45 25.23 -0.95
N ILE A 258 -3.29 23.90 -1.00
CA ILE A 258 -2.09 23.24 -0.45
C ILE A 258 -1.50 22.18 -1.40
N GLY A 259 -2.14 21.84 -2.52
CA GLY A 259 -1.53 20.92 -3.50
C GLY A 259 -1.47 19.45 -3.07
N ALA A 260 -1.62 19.17 -1.77
CA ALA A 260 -1.57 17.84 -1.18
C ALA A 260 -2.76 16.99 -1.67
N SER A 261 -2.48 16.10 -2.60
CA SER A 261 -3.37 14.99 -2.96
C SER A 261 -2.87 13.71 -2.31
N PHE A 262 -3.78 12.74 -2.16
CA PHE A 262 -3.43 11.42 -1.64
C PHE A 262 -4.11 10.35 -2.48
N ALA A 263 -3.35 9.32 -2.83
CA ALA A 263 -3.83 8.11 -3.48
C ALA A 263 -3.31 6.93 -2.66
N GLY A 264 -4.21 6.26 -1.95
CA GLY A 264 -3.91 5.12 -1.10
C GLY A 264 -4.49 3.83 -1.66
N LEU A 265 -3.75 2.74 -1.57
CA LEU A 265 -4.25 1.38 -1.81
C LEU A 265 -4.34 0.63 -0.49
N LEU A 266 -5.43 -0.09 -0.26
CA LEU A 266 -5.53 -1.06 0.82
C LEU A 266 -4.95 -2.38 0.33
N VAL A 267 -3.80 -2.74 0.88
CA VAL A 267 -3.03 -3.91 0.50
C VAL A 267 -3.10 -4.94 1.63
N GLN A 268 -3.39 -6.18 1.28
CA GLN A 268 -3.20 -7.33 2.14
C GLN A 268 -1.83 -7.92 1.80
N ASP A 269 -0.97 -8.08 2.81
CA ASP A 269 0.34 -8.70 2.65
C ASP A 269 0.31 -10.14 3.21
N PRO A 270 0.62 -11.17 2.40
CA PRO A 270 0.54 -12.56 2.86
C PRO A 270 1.58 -12.89 3.93
N TRP A 271 2.62 -12.07 4.10
CA TRP A 271 3.64 -12.25 5.13
C TRP A 271 3.11 -11.86 6.50
N ASP A 272 2.57 -10.64 6.59
CA ASP A 272 2.12 -10.04 7.85
C ASP A 272 0.69 -10.47 8.21
N GLY A 273 -0.10 -10.93 7.22
CA GLY A 273 -1.52 -11.27 7.37
C GLY A 273 -2.41 -10.09 7.72
N GLY A 274 -1.87 -8.87 7.68
CA GLY A 274 -2.53 -7.63 8.05
C GLY A 274 -2.80 -6.71 6.86
N ALA A 275 -3.87 -5.92 6.99
CA ALA A 275 -4.25 -4.91 6.02
C ALA A 275 -3.45 -3.62 6.25
N ARG A 276 -2.89 -3.04 5.18
CA ARG A 276 -2.13 -1.78 5.23
C ARG A 276 -2.58 -0.82 4.14
N TRP A 277 -2.67 0.45 4.49
CA TRP A 277 -2.90 1.53 3.54
C TRP A 277 -1.57 2.05 3.04
N GLU A 278 -1.26 1.82 1.76
CA GLU A 278 -0.02 2.28 1.13
C GLU A 278 -0.27 3.49 0.25
N ASN A 279 0.60 4.49 0.37
CA ASN A 279 0.62 5.61 -0.56
C ASN A 279 1.13 5.11 -1.92
N TYR A 280 0.25 5.12 -2.92
CA TYR A 280 0.55 4.66 -4.26
C TYR A 280 1.76 5.42 -4.85
N ASP A 281 1.85 6.73 -4.62
CA ASP A 281 2.94 7.56 -5.13
C ASP A 281 4.29 7.30 -4.43
N ALA A 282 4.26 6.59 -3.30
CA ALA A 282 5.44 6.22 -2.54
C ALA A 282 5.91 4.79 -2.77
N THR A 283 5.11 4.01 -3.49
CA THR A 283 5.32 2.57 -3.66
C THR A 283 5.91 2.31 -5.04
N THR A 284 6.97 1.50 -5.09
CA THR A 284 7.54 1.04 -6.36
C THR A 284 6.83 -0.24 -6.75
N PHE A 285 6.14 -0.22 -7.89
CA PHE A 285 5.50 -1.39 -8.47
C PHE A 285 6.33 -1.93 -9.61
N VAL A 286 6.41 -3.26 -9.71
CA VAL A 286 7.01 -3.97 -10.86
C VAL A 286 5.93 -4.60 -11.75
N GLY A 287 4.71 -4.74 -11.23
CA GLY A 287 3.56 -5.13 -12.03
C GLY A 287 2.25 -5.18 -11.24
N THR A 288 1.17 -5.46 -11.94
CA THR A 288 -0.10 -5.94 -11.36
C THR A 288 -0.69 -7.04 -12.23
N CYS A 289 -1.34 -8.02 -11.61
CA CYS A 289 -2.16 -8.98 -12.33
C CYS A 289 -3.64 -8.79 -11.97
N THR A 290 -4.49 -8.71 -12.99
CA THR A 290 -5.94 -8.66 -12.87
C THR A 290 -6.55 -9.92 -13.51
N ALA A 291 -7.71 -10.37 -13.02
CA ALA A 291 -8.40 -11.53 -13.58
C ALA A 291 -9.90 -11.24 -13.71
N ARG A 292 -10.50 -11.62 -14.84
CA ARG A 292 -11.91 -11.34 -15.18
C ARG A 292 -12.56 -12.58 -15.76
N VAL A 293 -13.85 -12.79 -15.46
CA VAL A 293 -14.63 -13.88 -16.08
C VAL A 293 -14.78 -13.61 -17.57
N ASN A 294 -14.54 -14.64 -18.38
CA ASN A 294 -14.90 -14.62 -19.78
C ASN A 294 -16.41 -14.69 -19.93
N LEU A 295 -17.02 -13.52 -20.14
CA LEU A 295 -18.39 -13.44 -20.61
C LEU A 295 -18.36 -13.85 -22.08
N VAL A 296 -18.65 -15.12 -22.37
CA VAL A 296 -18.99 -15.53 -23.73
C VAL A 296 -20.23 -14.72 -24.11
N PRO A 297 -20.20 -13.90 -25.18
CA PRO A 297 -21.38 -13.17 -25.64
C PRO A 297 -22.51 -14.11 -26.09
#